data_AF-A0A7X7WJL5-F1
#
_entry.id   AF-A0A7X7WJL5-F1
#
_cell.length_a   1.000
_cell.length_b   1.000
_cell.length_c   1.000
_cell.angle_alpha   90.00
_cell.angle_beta   90.00
_cell.angle_gamma   90.00
#
_symmetry.space_group_name_H-M   'P 1'
#
loop_
_entity.id
_entity.type
_entity.pdbx_description
1 polymer ?
#
loop_
_entity_poly.entity_id
_entity_poly.type
_entity_poly.pdbx_seq_one_letter_code
_entity_poly.pdbx_strand_id
1 'polypeptide(L)'
;SAWLQFLGGSQYIAPGDSLLTQVTINSAGLAPGIYNGGIHYVCNDPDTPSGDILATLKVFEPNIGVAPTAIVDTLQQGETTIRNLVINNSARGKLDYTVTFSVVNGLRIGRAFEQPIAAPTRVKGSTETKKLDIVEPYYPPIIANQGGPDAFGYRWLDSNEPGGPVFSWKDISVIGTPIDSLSDDENVGPLPIGFAFNYYGNDFNSFYFCSNGFMSFSSTSTAYSNLSIPNVNAPLNMMAPFWDDLYFPNGGNAYYYSNNTDSLIVSWVDVPHIGSGGPYSFQVIILQNGRIVFQYQTINQPDSSATIGMQNGNGAIGLQVVYNAHYVTSGMAIEIRPSWLLVSPLSGRVGSNGSDTLDVSLDASSLVQGTYTGQINIASNDIDTPNITVPVTLFVGASQAASIILNTSSIVDTVVSGGTSGYQLLISNSGVIDLNYQITDNQPWIGETPTSGVVPPSLTDSVAITFNAASLTPGSYPGIVTVTSNDPIRSTIQIPVTLVVIEGISCDYMLGDINSDGQRMGGDVTFGVRFFKGLGTPPSDSCYMDSTGAYLYVAGDVNGNCEFRGSDITRLVAYFKGTASLSYCHFFPPPVLRDRSIIVNHRN
;
A
#
# COMPACT_ATOMS: atom_id res chain seq x y z
N SER A 1 -12.06 -50.22 5.94
CA SER A 1 -10.90 -49.38 5.52
C SER A 1 -10.77 -48.19 6.44
N ALA A 2 -9.60 -47.54 6.56
CA ALA A 2 -9.44 -46.38 7.46
C ALA A 2 -10.38 -45.20 7.14
N TRP A 3 -10.75 -45.06 5.85
CA TRP A 3 -11.60 -43.99 5.33
C TRP A 3 -13.11 -44.30 5.31
N LEU A 4 -13.50 -45.56 5.48
CA LEU A 4 -14.90 -46.00 5.49
C LEU A 4 -15.14 -46.76 6.78
N GLN A 5 -15.81 -46.11 7.72
CA GLN A 5 -16.07 -46.63 9.05
C GLN A 5 -17.58 -46.72 9.28
N PHE A 6 -18.01 -47.77 9.97
CA PHE A 6 -19.38 -47.89 10.45
C PHE A 6 -19.34 -48.54 11.84
N LEU A 7 -20.26 -48.17 12.71
CA LEU A 7 -20.44 -48.85 13.98
C LEU A 7 -21.15 -50.18 13.69
N GLY A 8 -20.37 -51.24 13.54
CA GLY A 8 -20.89 -52.59 13.27
C GLY A 8 -21.60 -53.21 14.48
N GLY A 9 -22.29 -54.33 14.23
CA GLY A 9 -22.97 -55.12 15.26
C GLY A 9 -24.16 -55.89 14.70
N SER A 10 -24.62 -56.92 15.43
CA SER A 10 -25.86 -57.61 15.10
C SER A 10 -27.06 -56.70 15.36
N GLN A 11 -27.93 -56.57 14.36
CA GLN A 11 -29.12 -55.75 14.42
C GLN A 11 -30.35 -56.60 14.09
N TYR A 12 -31.46 -56.31 14.75
CA TYR A 12 -32.74 -56.95 14.46
C TYR A 12 -33.63 -55.99 13.69
N ILE A 13 -34.15 -56.44 12.54
CA ILE A 13 -35.09 -55.69 11.71
C ILE A 13 -36.38 -56.52 11.65
N ALA A 14 -37.48 -55.96 12.16
CA ALA A 14 -38.77 -56.65 12.11
C ALA A 14 -39.33 -56.69 10.68
N PRO A 15 -40.22 -57.64 10.36
CA PRO A 15 -40.85 -57.70 9.04
C PRO A 15 -41.57 -56.38 8.69
N GLY A 16 -41.21 -55.78 7.55
CA GLY A 16 -41.79 -54.53 7.06
C GLY A 16 -41.13 -53.25 7.58
N ASP A 17 -40.18 -53.36 8.53
CA ASP A 17 -39.45 -52.21 9.07
C ASP A 17 -38.15 -51.94 8.31
N SER A 18 -37.50 -50.81 8.62
CA SER A 18 -36.20 -50.42 8.07
C SER A 18 -35.29 -49.88 9.18
N LEU A 19 -33.99 -50.13 9.05
CA LEU A 19 -32.97 -49.63 9.95
C LEU A 19 -32.09 -48.59 9.26
N LEU A 20 -31.83 -47.48 9.95
CA LEU A 20 -30.87 -46.47 9.50
C LEU A 20 -29.53 -46.69 10.21
N THR A 21 -28.48 -46.97 9.44
CA THR A 21 -27.11 -47.12 9.93
C THR A 21 -26.28 -45.91 9.51
N GLN A 22 -25.56 -45.31 10.46
CA GLN A 22 -24.64 -44.23 10.16
C GLN A 22 -23.29 -44.79 9.68
N VAL A 23 -22.86 -44.32 8.51
CA VAL A 23 -21.55 -44.60 7.94
C VAL A 23 -20.75 -43.31 7.93
N THR A 24 -19.50 -43.38 8.42
CA THR A 24 -18.56 -42.27 8.42
C THR A 24 -17.56 -42.44 7.29
N ILE A 25 -17.50 -41.45 6.40
CA ILE A 25 -16.50 -41.35 5.33
C ILE A 25 -15.49 -40.28 5.74
N ASN A 26 -14.22 -40.64 5.81
CA ASN A 26 -13.14 -39.73 6.21
C ASN A 26 -12.02 -39.73 5.15
N SER A 27 -11.86 -38.62 4.44
CA SER A 27 -10.80 -38.43 3.44
C SER A 27 -9.50 -37.86 4.01
N ALA A 28 -9.42 -37.58 5.32
CA ALA A 28 -8.23 -36.99 5.93
C ALA A 28 -7.00 -37.90 5.77
N GLY A 29 -5.90 -37.32 5.29
CA GLY A 29 -4.63 -38.03 5.08
C GLY A 29 -4.60 -38.97 3.86
N LEU A 30 -5.67 -39.04 3.07
CA LEU A 30 -5.66 -39.78 1.82
C LEU A 30 -5.02 -38.95 0.71
N ALA A 31 -4.18 -39.60 -0.09
CA ALA A 31 -3.69 -39.03 -1.35
C ALA A 31 -4.87 -38.86 -2.34
N PRO A 32 -4.73 -37.98 -3.34
CA PRO A 32 -5.71 -37.90 -4.41
C PRO A 32 -5.86 -39.23 -5.16
N GLY A 33 -7.09 -39.55 -5.57
CA GLY A 33 -7.39 -40.82 -6.21
C GLY A 33 -8.79 -41.36 -5.93
N ILE A 34 -9.05 -42.56 -6.44
CA ILE A 34 -10.30 -43.28 -6.24
C ILE A 34 -10.08 -44.41 -5.25
N TYR A 35 -10.81 -44.36 -4.14
CA TYR A 35 -10.82 -45.39 -3.10
C TYR A 35 -12.12 -46.18 -3.19
N ASN A 36 -12.01 -47.48 -3.40
CA ASN A 36 -13.15 -48.39 -3.40
C ASN A 36 -13.15 -49.19 -2.10
N GLY A 37 -14.35 -49.37 -1.53
CA GLY A 37 -14.57 -50.11 -0.31
C GLY A 37 -15.96 -50.75 -0.33
N GLY A 38 -16.20 -51.67 0.59
CA GLY A 38 -17.49 -52.31 0.74
C GLY A 38 -17.84 -52.46 2.21
N ILE A 39 -19.13 -52.36 2.51
CA ILE A 39 -19.69 -52.81 3.78
C ILE A 39 -20.30 -54.18 3.51
N HIS A 40 -19.68 -55.21 4.07
CA HIS A 40 -20.19 -56.57 3.97
C HIS A 40 -21.23 -56.82 5.06
N TYR A 41 -22.37 -57.41 4.69
CA TYR A 41 -23.39 -57.85 5.64
C TYR A 41 -23.70 -59.34 5.47
N VAL A 42 -24.12 -59.96 6.57
CA VAL A 42 -24.65 -61.32 6.64
C VAL A 42 -25.99 -61.25 7.36
N CYS A 43 -26.98 -61.99 6.88
CA CYS A 43 -28.31 -62.03 7.47
C CYS A 43 -28.89 -63.45 7.44
N ASN A 44 -30.09 -63.59 7.99
CA ASN A 44 -30.84 -64.85 8.06
C ASN A 44 -31.87 -65.01 6.94
N ASP A 45 -31.80 -64.17 5.89
CA ASP A 45 -32.58 -64.36 4.68
C ASP A 45 -32.00 -65.55 3.90
N PRO A 46 -32.74 -66.66 3.71
CA PRO A 46 -32.22 -67.83 3.02
C PRO A 46 -31.95 -67.60 1.53
N ASP A 47 -32.62 -66.62 0.90
CA ASP A 47 -32.46 -66.32 -0.53
C ASP A 47 -31.27 -65.38 -0.76
N THR A 48 -31.02 -64.46 0.19
CA THR A 48 -29.88 -63.52 0.13
C THR A 48 -29.12 -63.48 1.47
N PRO A 49 -28.37 -64.53 1.84
CA PRO A 49 -27.79 -64.66 3.18
C PRO A 49 -26.63 -63.69 3.46
N SER A 50 -26.10 -63.03 2.43
CA SER A 50 -25.05 -62.03 2.54
C SER A 50 -25.03 -61.10 1.33
N GLY A 51 -24.37 -59.96 1.46
CA GLY A 51 -24.13 -59.05 0.36
C GLY A 51 -23.15 -57.94 0.69
N ASP A 52 -22.81 -57.14 -0.32
CA ASP A 52 -21.87 -56.01 -0.20
C ASP A 52 -22.54 -54.71 -0.61
N ILE A 53 -22.41 -53.69 0.23
CA ILE A 53 -22.74 -52.31 -0.12
C ILE A 53 -21.44 -51.63 -0.54
N LEU A 54 -21.24 -51.46 -1.84
CA LEU A 54 -20.05 -50.82 -2.38
C LEU A 54 -20.08 -49.32 -2.15
N ALA A 55 -18.94 -48.76 -1.74
CA ALA A 55 -18.72 -47.34 -1.58
C ALA A 55 -17.48 -46.90 -2.35
N THR A 56 -17.58 -45.77 -3.04
CA THR A 56 -16.47 -45.15 -3.77
C THR A 56 -16.25 -43.74 -3.24
N LEU A 57 -15.03 -43.45 -2.78
CA LEU A 57 -14.58 -42.11 -2.41
C LEU A 57 -13.60 -41.61 -3.47
N LYS A 58 -13.88 -40.46 -4.07
CA LYS A 58 -12.95 -39.75 -4.94
C LYS A 58 -12.35 -38.56 -4.20
N VAL A 59 -11.03 -38.59 -4.00
CA VAL A 59 -10.26 -37.48 -3.47
C VAL A 59 -9.68 -36.71 -4.65
N PHE A 60 -9.96 -35.41 -4.73
CA PHE A 60 -9.56 -34.55 -5.85
C PHE A 60 -8.20 -33.89 -5.59
N GLU A 61 -7.41 -33.73 -6.65
CA GLU A 61 -6.16 -32.97 -6.67
C GLU A 61 -6.46 -31.46 -6.68
N PRO A 62 -5.65 -30.64 -5.99
CA PRO A 62 -5.65 -29.19 -6.20
C PRO A 62 -4.91 -28.84 -7.50
N ASN A 63 -5.12 -27.63 -8.02
CA ASN A 63 -4.36 -27.10 -9.15
C ASN A 63 -4.05 -25.62 -8.88
N ILE A 64 -2.80 -25.31 -8.56
CA ILE A 64 -2.38 -23.95 -8.17
C ILE A 64 -2.12 -23.07 -9.39
N GLY A 65 -2.63 -21.85 -9.34
CA GLY A 65 -2.25 -20.76 -10.25
C GLY A 65 -1.88 -19.51 -9.46
N VAL A 66 -1.02 -18.67 -10.04
CA VAL A 66 -0.54 -17.43 -9.40
C VAL A 66 -0.62 -16.28 -10.40
N ALA A 67 -1.14 -15.13 -9.96
CA ALA A 67 -1.23 -13.92 -10.77
C ALA A 67 -0.98 -12.64 -9.93
N PRO A 68 -0.13 -11.71 -10.37
CA PRO A 68 0.69 -11.78 -11.59
C PRO A 68 1.85 -12.79 -11.46
N THR A 69 2.42 -13.22 -12.58
CA THR A 69 3.58 -14.15 -12.61
C THR A 69 4.91 -13.46 -12.33
N ALA A 70 4.93 -12.12 -12.27
CA ALA A 70 6.04 -11.29 -11.84
C ALA A 70 5.50 -9.98 -11.26
N ILE A 71 6.24 -9.37 -10.34
CA ILE A 71 5.92 -8.04 -9.80
C ILE A 71 7.04 -7.09 -10.20
N VAL A 72 6.68 -5.98 -10.85
CA VAL A 72 7.61 -4.93 -11.23
C VAL A 72 7.05 -3.60 -10.76
N ASP A 73 7.86 -2.82 -10.08
CA ASP A 73 7.43 -1.55 -9.50
C ASP A 73 8.50 -0.47 -9.54
N THR A 74 8.07 0.79 -9.43
CA THR A 74 8.96 1.96 -9.35
C THR A 74 8.51 2.87 -8.21
N LEU A 75 9.42 3.17 -7.29
CA LEU A 75 9.18 4.05 -6.14
C LEU A 75 10.22 5.17 -6.08
N GLN A 76 9.84 6.34 -5.58
CA GLN A 76 10.79 7.35 -5.12
C GLN A 76 11.42 6.91 -3.80
N GLN A 77 12.61 7.42 -3.50
CA GLN A 77 13.21 7.26 -2.18
C GLN A 77 12.27 7.86 -1.13
N GLY A 78 11.97 7.11 -0.07
CA GLY A 78 10.98 7.53 0.93
C GLY A 78 9.60 6.88 0.76
N GLU A 79 9.28 6.33 -0.41
CA GLU A 79 7.94 5.78 -0.69
C GLU A 79 7.81 4.31 -0.34
N THR A 80 6.57 3.88 -0.15
CA THR A 80 6.16 2.49 0.05
C THR A 80 4.95 2.19 -0.81
N THR A 81 4.79 0.94 -1.26
CA THR A 81 3.57 0.49 -1.93
C THR A 81 3.23 -0.96 -1.57
N ILE A 82 1.98 -1.34 -1.79
CA ILE A 82 1.50 -2.72 -1.68
C ILE A 82 0.99 -3.17 -3.06
N ARG A 83 1.28 -4.41 -3.43
CA ARG A 83 0.79 -5.08 -4.64
C ARG A 83 0.13 -6.40 -4.25
N ASN A 84 -0.96 -6.73 -4.94
CA ASN A 84 -1.67 -7.97 -4.68
C ASN A 84 -1.09 -9.10 -5.53
N LEU A 85 -0.79 -10.22 -4.89
CA LEU A 85 -0.44 -11.49 -5.53
C LEU A 85 -1.53 -12.51 -5.22
N VAL A 86 -2.28 -12.92 -6.24
CA VAL A 86 -3.42 -13.83 -6.11
C VAL A 86 -2.96 -15.27 -6.31
N ILE A 87 -3.25 -16.12 -5.33
CA ILE A 87 -3.16 -17.57 -5.45
C ILE A 87 -4.56 -18.09 -5.76
N ASN A 88 -4.72 -18.83 -6.85
CA ASN A 88 -5.97 -19.47 -7.22
C ASN A 88 -5.84 -20.99 -7.21
N ASN A 89 -6.95 -21.67 -6.95
CA ASN A 89 -7.07 -23.11 -7.05
C ASN A 89 -8.13 -23.44 -8.10
N SER A 90 -7.71 -23.87 -9.29
CA SER A 90 -8.63 -24.14 -10.40
C SER A 90 -9.28 -25.53 -10.35
N ALA A 91 -8.93 -26.35 -9.35
CA ALA A 91 -9.43 -27.71 -9.19
C ALA A 91 -10.37 -27.88 -8.00
N ARG A 92 -10.80 -29.14 -7.79
CA ARG A 92 -11.75 -29.54 -6.74
C ARG A 92 -11.07 -29.95 -5.43
N GLY A 93 -9.77 -30.26 -5.45
CA GLY A 93 -8.99 -30.52 -4.25
C GLY A 93 -8.82 -29.27 -3.40
N LYS A 94 -8.47 -29.43 -2.12
CA LYS A 94 -8.08 -28.30 -1.26
C LYS A 94 -6.60 -28.01 -1.46
N LEU A 95 -6.28 -26.77 -1.78
CA LEU A 95 -4.92 -26.30 -1.95
C LEU A 95 -4.41 -25.78 -0.59
N ASP A 96 -3.30 -26.31 -0.11
CA ASP A 96 -2.53 -25.81 1.02
C ASP A 96 -1.21 -25.27 0.48
N TYR A 97 -0.83 -24.05 0.89
CA TYR A 97 0.40 -23.42 0.43
C TYR A 97 1.17 -22.74 1.56
N THR A 98 2.48 -22.60 1.37
CA THR A 98 3.38 -21.81 2.20
C THR A 98 4.23 -20.89 1.30
N VAL A 99 4.63 -19.74 1.85
CA VAL A 99 5.33 -18.69 1.13
C VAL A 99 6.63 -18.38 1.85
N THR A 100 7.69 -18.25 1.08
CA THR A 100 8.96 -17.65 1.51
C THR A 100 9.36 -16.58 0.49
N PHE A 101 10.20 -15.64 0.87
CA PHE A 101 10.72 -14.66 -0.07
C PHE A 101 12.18 -14.34 0.24
N SER A 102 12.89 -13.85 -0.77
CA SER A 102 14.31 -13.51 -0.68
C SER A 102 14.63 -12.31 -1.54
N VAL A 103 15.67 -11.59 -1.17
CA VAL A 103 16.23 -10.50 -1.97
C VAL A 103 17.56 -10.94 -2.58
N VAL A 104 17.71 -10.75 -3.88
CA VAL A 104 18.85 -11.20 -4.68
C VAL A 104 19.96 -10.14 -4.70
N ASN A 105 19.60 -8.87 -4.87
CA ASN A 105 20.52 -7.72 -4.90
C ASN A 105 20.25 -6.76 -3.73
N GLY A 106 20.65 -7.17 -2.52
CA GLY A 106 21.21 -6.23 -1.54
C GLY A 106 22.71 -6.55 -1.49
N LEU A 107 23.57 -5.62 -1.93
CA LEU A 107 25.05 -5.70 -1.91
C LEU A 107 25.63 -7.03 -1.38
N ARG A 108 25.84 -8.00 -2.29
CA ARG A 108 26.63 -9.20 -1.99
C ARG A 108 28.11 -8.84 -2.02
N ILE A 109 28.73 -8.74 -0.86
CA ILE A 109 30.15 -9.10 -0.69
C ILE A 109 30.25 -10.04 0.52
N GLY A 110 30.78 -11.24 0.30
CA GLY A 110 31.12 -12.19 1.36
C GLY A 110 30.32 -13.50 1.32
N ARG A 111 31.03 -14.62 1.29
CA ARG A 111 30.50 -15.99 1.17
C ARG A 111 29.71 -16.42 2.41
N ALA A 112 28.61 -17.13 2.19
CA ALA A 112 27.92 -17.90 3.23
C ALA A 112 28.85 -18.97 3.81
N PHE A 113 28.88 -19.08 5.14
CA PHE A 113 29.42 -20.24 5.84
C PHE A 113 28.36 -20.79 6.79
N GLU A 114 28.29 -22.11 6.84
CA GLU A 114 27.35 -22.92 7.62
C GLU A 114 27.48 -22.66 9.13
N GLN A 115 26.34 -22.54 9.82
CA GLN A 115 26.22 -22.43 11.27
C GLN A 115 26.57 -23.78 11.94
N PRO A 116 27.47 -23.84 12.94
CA PRO A 116 27.71 -25.07 13.70
C PRO A 116 26.62 -25.34 14.74
N ILE A 117 26.47 -26.63 15.04
CA ILE A 117 25.44 -27.28 15.86
C ILE A 117 25.53 -26.90 17.36
N ALA A 118 24.35 -26.68 17.96
CA ALA A 118 23.93 -26.64 19.37
C ALA A 118 24.98 -26.54 20.51
N ALA A 119 24.83 -25.50 21.34
CA ALA A 119 25.54 -25.35 22.62
C ALA A 119 24.87 -26.14 23.78
N PRO A 120 25.64 -26.64 24.75
CA PRO A 120 25.13 -27.41 25.89
C PRO A 120 24.47 -26.54 26.96
N THR A 121 23.46 -27.09 27.63
CA THR A 121 22.68 -26.47 28.72
C THR A 121 23.45 -26.45 30.03
N ARG A 122 23.50 -25.30 30.72
CA ARG A 122 24.10 -25.15 32.06
C ARG A 122 23.00 -25.17 33.14
N VAL A 123 23.11 -26.07 34.12
CA VAL A 123 22.20 -26.12 35.29
C VAL A 123 22.90 -25.49 36.49
N LYS A 124 22.28 -24.47 37.11
CA LYS A 124 22.76 -23.81 38.33
C LYS A 124 22.35 -24.65 39.53
N GLY A 125 23.33 -25.26 40.21
CA GLY A 125 23.12 -25.94 41.48
C GLY A 125 24.10 -27.07 41.78
N SER A 126 25.34 -26.75 42.14
CA SER A 126 26.05 -27.53 43.15
C SER A 126 27.18 -26.72 43.78
N THR A 127 27.09 -26.57 45.09
CA THR A 127 28.25 -26.35 45.95
C THR A 127 29.14 -27.57 45.86
N GLU A 128 30.28 -27.51 45.15
CA GLU A 128 31.51 -28.17 45.56
C GLU A 128 32.74 -27.76 44.74
N THR A 129 33.83 -27.59 45.48
CA THR A 129 35.17 -27.18 45.08
C THR A 129 35.87 -28.20 44.18
N LYS A 130 35.99 -27.91 42.88
CA LYS A 130 37.22 -28.10 42.09
C LYS A 130 37.07 -27.48 40.71
N LYS A 131 37.99 -26.57 40.39
CA LYS A 131 38.23 -26.01 39.05
C LYS A 131 38.36 -27.17 38.05
N LEU A 132 37.32 -27.42 37.27
CA LEU A 132 37.43 -28.03 35.96
C LEU A 132 37.48 -26.85 35.00
N ASP A 133 38.66 -26.61 34.44
CA ASP A 133 38.89 -25.64 33.38
C ASP A 133 38.13 -26.13 32.13
N ILE A 134 36.82 -25.84 32.08
CA ILE A 134 36.08 -25.91 30.83
C ILE A 134 36.51 -24.67 30.06
N VAL A 135 37.45 -24.86 29.13
CA VAL A 135 37.73 -23.87 28.10
C VAL A 135 36.44 -23.68 27.33
N GLU A 136 35.79 -22.54 27.51
CA GLU A 136 34.65 -22.14 26.69
C GLU A 136 35.05 -22.26 25.21
N PRO A 137 34.19 -22.80 24.34
CA PRO A 137 34.49 -22.84 22.92
C PRO A 137 34.69 -21.40 22.43
N TYR A 138 35.94 -21.03 22.16
CA TYR A 138 36.29 -19.79 21.50
C TYR A 138 35.66 -19.80 20.10
N TYR A 139 34.58 -19.04 19.93
CA TYR A 139 34.04 -18.77 18.61
C TYR A 139 34.89 -17.66 17.97
N PRO A 140 35.34 -17.85 16.71
CA PRO A 140 36.12 -16.81 16.05
C PRO A 140 35.33 -15.50 15.98
N PRO A 141 35.99 -14.33 16.04
CA PRO A 141 35.32 -13.05 15.90
C PRO A 141 34.46 -13.02 14.64
N ILE A 142 33.25 -12.46 14.74
CA ILE A 142 32.43 -12.23 13.55
C ILE A 142 33.10 -11.10 12.76
N ILE A 143 33.58 -11.45 11.56
CA ILE A 143 34.28 -10.53 10.66
C ILE A 143 33.29 -9.85 9.68
N ALA A 144 32.03 -10.27 9.70
CA ALA A 144 30.97 -9.66 8.92
C ALA A 144 30.42 -8.44 9.67
N ASN A 145 30.26 -7.35 8.95
CA ASN A 145 29.74 -6.05 9.39
C ASN A 145 28.32 -5.78 8.86
N GLN A 146 27.71 -6.82 8.29
CA GLN A 146 26.32 -6.89 7.86
C GLN A 146 25.83 -8.36 7.87
N GLY A 147 24.52 -8.58 7.94
CA GLY A 147 23.95 -9.93 7.90
C GLY A 147 22.43 -9.99 7.68
N GLY A 148 21.90 -11.21 7.62
CA GLY A 148 20.55 -11.49 7.13
C GLY A 148 20.44 -11.49 5.60
N PRO A 149 19.22 -11.42 5.04
CA PRO A 149 17.95 -11.42 5.77
C PRO A 149 17.72 -12.75 6.51
N ASP A 150 17.03 -12.72 7.64
CA ASP A 150 16.43 -13.92 8.22
C ASP A 150 15.23 -14.41 7.37
N ALA A 151 14.60 -15.52 7.75
CA ALA A 151 13.48 -16.09 6.98
C ALA A 151 12.21 -15.21 6.97
N PHE A 152 12.13 -14.18 7.81
CA PHE A 152 11.07 -13.17 7.76
C PHE A 152 11.46 -11.95 6.91
N GLY A 153 12.75 -11.73 6.67
CA GLY A 153 13.26 -10.62 5.86
C GLY A 153 14.02 -9.57 6.66
N TYR A 154 14.22 -9.70 7.98
CA TYR A 154 15.01 -8.72 8.72
C TYR A 154 16.50 -8.86 8.37
N ARG A 155 17.17 -7.75 8.10
CA ARG A 155 18.61 -7.67 7.87
C ARG A 155 19.26 -6.70 8.86
N TRP A 156 20.56 -6.85 9.08
CA TRP A 156 21.32 -5.95 9.93
C TRP A 156 22.55 -5.38 9.21
N LEU A 157 22.93 -4.17 9.61
CA LEU A 157 24.08 -3.41 9.10
C LEU A 157 24.72 -2.64 10.27
N ASP A 158 26.04 -2.73 10.43
CA ASP A 158 26.74 -1.98 11.48
C ASP A 158 27.32 -0.64 11.00
N SER A 159 27.79 0.16 11.95
CA SER A 159 28.36 1.49 11.72
C SER A 159 29.73 1.51 11.03
N ASN A 160 30.38 0.37 10.83
CA ASN A 160 31.65 0.26 10.13
C ASN A 160 31.47 0.11 8.61
N GLU A 161 30.24 -0.17 8.14
CA GLU A 161 29.94 -0.25 6.72
C GLU A 161 29.61 1.11 6.08
N PRO A 162 29.96 1.32 4.79
CA PRO A 162 29.45 2.44 4.03
C PRO A 162 27.91 2.46 4.00
N GLY A 163 27.32 3.56 4.48
CA GLY A 163 25.86 3.68 4.60
C GLY A 163 25.27 2.97 5.83
N GLY A 164 26.12 2.50 6.75
CA GLY A 164 25.74 2.02 8.06
C GLY A 164 25.17 3.12 8.97
N PRO A 165 24.52 2.72 10.09
CA PRO A 165 24.03 3.68 11.08
C PRO A 165 25.17 4.48 11.70
N VAL A 166 24.85 5.69 12.14
CA VAL A 166 25.78 6.51 12.93
C VAL A 166 25.51 6.29 14.41
N PHE A 167 26.54 5.99 15.19
CA PHE A 167 26.45 6.00 16.64
C PHE A 167 26.10 7.41 17.14
N SER A 168 25.00 7.52 17.87
CA SER A 168 24.47 8.76 18.41
C SER A 168 23.64 8.44 19.65
N TRP A 169 24.34 8.31 20.78
CA TRP A 169 23.74 7.95 22.07
C TRP A 169 22.59 8.91 22.41
N LYS A 170 21.49 8.35 22.91
CA LYS A 170 20.31 9.13 23.34
C LYS A 170 20.21 9.02 24.85
N ASP A 171 20.73 10.02 25.54
CA ASP A 171 20.59 10.08 26.99
C ASP A 171 19.13 10.37 27.36
N ILE A 172 18.47 9.34 27.88
CA ILE A 172 17.08 9.40 28.34
C ILE A 172 16.98 9.41 29.87
N SER A 173 18.08 9.55 30.61
CA SER A 173 18.07 9.53 32.08
C SER A 173 17.23 10.67 32.70
N VAL A 174 17.09 11.78 31.98
CA VAL A 174 16.35 12.98 32.43
C VAL A 174 14.90 12.98 31.96
N ILE A 175 14.61 12.42 30.78
CA ILE A 175 13.29 12.51 30.13
C ILE A 175 12.52 11.20 30.15
N GLY A 176 13.21 10.07 30.33
CA GLY A 176 12.65 8.73 30.35
C GLY A 176 12.06 8.38 31.71
N THR A 177 11.24 7.33 31.70
CA THR A 177 10.74 6.71 32.92
C THR A 177 11.80 5.71 33.43
N PRO A 178 12.22 5.81 34.70
CA PRO A 178 13.12 4.82 35.28
C PRO A 178 12.42 3.46 35.40
N ILE A 179 13.17 2.39 35.15
CA ILE A 179 12.73 1.01 35.40
C ILE A 179 13.36 0.58 36.73
N ASP A 180 12.60 0.78 37.80
CA ASP A 180 13.06 0.57 39.17
C ASP A 180 12.93 -0.90 39.63
N SER A 181 13.48 -1.18 40.81
CA SER A 181 13.40 -2.49 41.48
C SER A 181 14.11 -3.63 40.74
N LEU A 182 15.08 -3.30 39.89
CA LEU A 182 15.90 -4.28 39.19
C LEU A 182 16.91 -4.91 40.16
N SER A 183 16.84 -6.23 40.28
CA SER A 183 17.76 -7.08 41.03
C SER A 183 18.55 -7.98 40.05
N ASP A 184 19.08 -9.10 40.54
CA ASP A 184 19.45 -10.26 39.75
C ASP A 184 18.21 -10.89 39.10
N ASP A 185 18.30 -11.29 37.83
CA ASP A 185 17.27 -12.04 37.10
C ASP A 185 15.84 -11.46 37.19
N GLU A 186 15.66 -10.18 36.84
CA GLU A 186 14.37 -9.48 36.95
C GLU A 186 13.73 -9.20 35.58
N ASN A 187 12.40 -9.25 35.51
CA ASN A 187 11.63 -8.91 34.32
C ASN A 187 10.50 -7.93 34.66
N VAL A 188 10.48 -6.78 34.00
CA VAL A 188 9.54 -5.69 34.28
C VAL A 188 8.67 -5.41 33.05
N GLY A 189 7.36 -5.46 33.24
CA GLY A 189 6.39 -5.11 32.20
C GLY A 189 4.98 -5.65 32.49
N PRO A 190 4.04 -5.47 31.55
CA PRO A 190 4.22 -4.80 30.26
C PRO A 190 4.35 -3.26 30.40
N LEU A 191 5.37 -2.69 29.76
CA LEU A 191 5.61 -1.25 29.62
C LEU A 191 5.09 -0.75 28.25
N PRO A 192 4.56 0.48 28.15
CA PRO A 192 3.95 0.97 26.92
C PRO A 192 4.99 1.31 25.84
N ILE A 193 4.73 0.88 24.59
CA ILE A 193 5.52 1.31 23.41
C ILE A 193 5.09 2.71 22.96
N GLY A 194 3.81 3.05 23.14
CA GLY A 194 3.23 4.34 22.74
C GLY A 194 2.73 4.39 21.28
N PHE A 195 2.98 3.35 20.50
CA PHE A 195 2.45 3.14 19.14
C PHE A 195 2.36 1.63 18.84
N ALA A 196 1.59 1.26 17.81
CA ALA A 196 1.56 -0.11 17.32
C ALA A 196 2.84 -0.41 16.53
N PHE A 197 3.66 -1.31 17.06
CA PHE A 197 4.92 -1.72 16.45
C PHE A 197 4.78 -3.10 15.82
N ASN A 198 4.99 -3.19 14.51
CA ASN A 198 4.95 -4.46 13.78
C ASN A 198 6.30 -5.20 13.93
N TYR A 199 6.26 -6.36 14.59
CA TYR A 199 7.42 -7.20 14.84
C TYR A 199 7.15 -8.64 14.40
N TYR A 200 7.93 -9.13 13.43
CA TYR A 200 7.70 -10.42 12.75
C TYR A 200 6.23 -10.61 12.30
N GLY A 201 5.62 -9.54 11.75
CA GLY A 201 4.27 -9.58 11.19
C GLY A 201 3.13 -9.47 12.21
N ASN A 202 3.45 -9.27 13.49
CA ASN A 202 2.46 -9.09 14.56
C ASN A 202 2.62 -7.70 15.18
N ASP A 203 1.49 -7.04 15.47
CA ASP A 203 1.50 -5.72 16.09
C ASP A 203 1.55 -5.83 17.62
N PHE A 204 2.45 -5.06 18.24
CA PHE A 204 2.60 -4.97 19.68
C PHE A 204 2.48 -3.51 20.14
N ASN A 205 1.84 -3.31 21.30
CA ASN A 205 1.69 -1.98 21.93
C ASN A 205 2.45 -1.87 23.27
N SER A 206 3.07 -2.96 23.71
CA SER A 206 3.79 -3.04 24.97
C SER A 206 4.98 -3.99 24.87
N PHE A 207 5.94 -3.84 25.78
CA PHE A 207 7.12 -4.69 25.89
C PHE A 207 7.43 -5.04 27.34
N TYR A 208 8.25 -6.06 27.55
CA TYR A 208 8.85 -6.47 28.81
C TYR A 208 10.35 -6.22 28.73
N PHE A 209 10.90 -5.64 29.79
CA PHE A 209 12.32 -5.41 29.99
C PHE A 209 12.91 -6.53 30.84
N CYS A 210 14.09 -7.04 30.51
CA CYS A 210 14.82 -7.99 31.34
C CYS A 210 16.14 -7.39 31.82
N SER A 211 16.49 -7.64 33.09
CA SER A 211 17.78 -7.24 33.66
C SER A 211 18.95 -7.79 32.84
N ASN A 212 18.81 -9.00 32.30
CA ASN A 212 19.80 -9.73 31.51
C ASN A 212 19.95 -9.23 30.06
N GLY A 213 19.76 -7.92 29.83
CA GLY A 213 20.16 -7.27 28.57
C GLY A 213 19.32 -7.60 27.33
N PHE A 214 18.09 -8.05 27.51
CA PHE A 214 17.10 -8.21 26.43
C PHE A 214 15.74 -7.61 26.77
N MET A 215 14.93 -7.36 25.74
CA MET A 215 13.52 -7.04 25.85
C MET A 215 12.68 -8.03 25.04
N SER A 216 11.41 -8.18 25.38
CA SER A 216 10.47 -9.05 24.65
C SER A 216 9.09 -8.42 24.53
N PHE A 217 8.35 -8.75 23.49
CA PHE A 217 6.96 -8.29 23.33
C PHE A 217 5.92 -9.24 23.94
N SER A 218 6.34 -10.40 24.46
CA SER A 218 5.42 -11.38 25.06
C SER A 218 6.01 -12.25 26.17
N SER A 219 7.33 -12.32 26.31
CA SER A 219 8.01 -13.20 27.26
C SER A 219 8.30 -12.48 28.57
N THR A 220 7.97 -13.13 29.68
CA THR A 220 8.38 -12.75 31.03
C THR A 220 9.62 -13.53 31.50
N SER A 221 10.41 -14.07 30.57
CA SER A 221 11.62 -14.81 30.89
C SER A 221 12.64 -13.92 31.59
N THR A 222 13.37 -14.51 32.53
CA THR A 222 14.52 -13.90 33.22
C THR A 222 15.82 -14.62 32.89
N ALA A 223 15.85 -15.39 31.80
CA ALA A 223 17.00 -16.23 31.46
C ALA A 223 18.31 -15.43 31.40
N TYR A 224 19.27 -15.78 32.25
CA TYR A 224 20.63 -15.22 32.25
C TYR A 224 21.57 -15.96 31.31
N SER A 225 21.35 -17.27 31.11
CA SER A 225 22.15 -18.07 30.18
C SER A 225 21.69 -17.81 28.76
N ASN A 226 22.51 -17.09 28.01
CA ASN A 226 22.26 -16.78 26.62
C ASN A 226 22.37 -18.04 25.72
N LEU A 227 21.67 -17.99 24.58
CA LEU A 227 21.65 -19.05 23.58
C LEU A 227 21.83 -18.41 22.18
N SER A 228 22.30 -19.19 21.22
CA SER A 228 22.20 -18.83 19.81
C SER A 228 20.74 -18.67 19.40
N ILE A 229 20.47 -17.85 18.39
CA ILE A 229 19.13 -17.58 17.85
C ILE A 229 19.11 -17.78 16.32
N PRO A 230 18.02 -18.28 15.72
CA PRO A 230 16.76 -18.66 16.33
C PRO A 230 16.87 -19.89 17.23
N ASN A 231 16.17 -19.86 18.36
CA ASN A 231 16.08 -20.99 19.28
C ASN A 231 14.75 -20.97 20.03
N VAL A 232 14.02 -22.09 19.94
CA VAL A 232 12.71 -22.30 20.57
C VAL A 232 12.75 -22.25 22.10
N ASN A 233 13.93 -22.42 22.70
CA ASN A 233 14.13 -22.34 24.15
C ASN A 233 14.65 -20.97 24.61
N ALA A 234 15.06 -20.10 23.69
CA ALA A 234 15.39 -18.71 24.01
C ALA A 234 14.09 -17.89 24.19
N PRO A 235 14.12 -16.74 24.88
CA PRO A 235 12.94 -15.90 25.07
C PRO A 235 12.25 -15.57 23.74
N LEU A 236 10.94 -15.76 23.67
CA LEU A 236 10.15 -15.56 22.44
C LEU A 236 9.85 -14.09 22.20
N ASN A 237 9.61 -13.70 20.94
CA ASN A 237 9.41 -12.30 20.54
C ASN A 237 10.48 -11.35 21.13
N MET A 238 11.75 -11.76 21.11
CA MET A 238 12.84 -11.11 21.83
C MET A 238 13.71 -10.24 20.93
N MET A 239 14.10 -9.07 21.44
CA MET A 239 15.25 -8.29 20.98
C MET A 239 16.34 -8.32 22.05
N ALA A 240 17.51 -8.80 21.69
CA ALA A 240 18.69 -8.90 22.56
C ALA A 240 19.77 -7.94 22.02
N PRO A 241 19.85 -6.68 22.50
CA PRO A 241 21.00 -5.83 22.22
C PRO A 241 22.28 -6.37 22.87
N PHE A 242 22.17 -7.01 24.05
CA PHE A 242 23.32 -7.60 24.75
C PHE A 242 22.82 -8.62 25.79
N TRP A 243 22.27 -9.75 25.33
CA TRP A 243 21.74 -10.77 26.25
C TRP A 243 22.88 -11.53 26.93
N ASP A 244 23.04 -11.28 28.22
CA ASP A 244 24.04 -11.90 29.10
C ASP A 244 23.59 -11.83 30.56
N ASP A 245 24.38 -12.39 31.47
CA ASP A 245 24.12 -12.45 32.92
C ASP A 245 24.51 -11.12 33.61
N LEU A 246 23.60 -10.15 33.61
CA LEU A 246 23.82 -8.78 34.06
C LEU A 246 23.24 -8.53 35.46
N TYR A 247 23.93 -7.70 36.25
CA TYR A 247 23.71 -7.63 37.69
C TYR A 247 23.56 -6.19 38.22
N PHE A 248 22.31 -5.71 38.24
CA PHE A 248 21.93 -4.38 38.74
C PHE A 248 22.26 -4.08 40.22
N PRO A 249 22.29 -5.06 41.15
CA PRO A 249 22.61 -4.74 42.55
C PRO A 249 24.03 -4.20 42.78
N ASN A 250 24.96 -4.42 41.85
CA ASN A 250 26.32 -3.84 41.91
C ASN A 250 26.45 -2.49 41.18
N GLY A 251 25.36 -1.96 40.63
CA GLY A 251 25.34 -0.70 39.90
C GLY A 251 24.56 -0.78 38.60
N GLY A 252 24.42 0.37 37.96
CA GLY A 252 23.68 0.53 36.72
C GLY A 252 22.23 0.97 36.92
N ASN A 253 21.65 1.50 35.86
CA ASN A 253 20.29 2.03 35.81
C ASN A 253 19.62 1.60 34.50
N ALA A 254 18.30 1.60 34.48
CA ALA A 254 17.52 1.32 33.29
C ALA A 254 16.43 2.36 33.09
N TYR A 255 16.18 2.71 31.84
CA TYR A 255 15.20 3.72 31.47
C TYR A 255 14.47 3.32 30.19
N TYR A 256 13.24 3.78 30.05
CA TYR A 256 12.58 3.81 28.74
C TYR A 256 11.94 5.17 28.47
N TYR A 257 11.91 5.57 27.21
CA TYR A 257 11.26 6.79 26.76
C TYR A 257 10.52 6.51 25.46
N SER A 258 9.22 6.85 25.41
CA SER A 258 8.45 6.87 24.17
C SER A 258 7.92 8.27 23.93
N ASN A 259 7.96 8.73 22.68
CA ASN A 259 7.29 9.97 22.29
C ASN A 259 5.78 9.78 22.02
N ASN A 260 5.26 8.56 22.17
CA ASN A 260 3.86 8.18 21.90
C ASN A 260 3.40 8.49 20.46
N THR A 261 4.34 8.60 19.52
CA THR A 261 4.04 8.81 18.10
C THR A 261 4.72 7.75 17.26
N ASP A 262 6.04 7.72 17.28
CA ASP A 262 6.82 6.97 16.28
C ASP A 262 8.18 6.46 16.78
N SER A 263 8.58 6.73 18.03
CA SER A 263 9.85 6.25 18.59
C SER A 263 9.78 5.81 20.05
N LEU A 264 10.46 4.71 20.35
CA LEU A 264 10.71 4.17 21.68
C LEU A 264 12.22 3.95 21.87
N ILE A 265 12.75 4.32 23.02
CA ILE A 265 14.13 4.09 23.43
C ILE A 265 14.11 3.32 24.75
N VAL A 266 14.90 2.24 24.84
CA VAL A 266 15.08 1.42 26.05
C VAL A 266 16.58 1.28 26.31
N SER A 267 17.05 1.70 27.49
CA SER A 267 18.47 1.80 27.80
C SER A 267 18.85 1.01 29.05
N TRP A 268 19.95 0.27 28.96
CA TRP A 268 20.73 -0.27 30.08
C TRP A 268 21.97 0.62 30.22
N VAL A 269 22.17 1.22 31.40
CA VAL A 269 23.21 2.22 31.62
C VAL A 269 24.10 1.76 32.77
N ASP A 270 25.38 1.62 32.48
CA ASP A 270 26.44 1.24 33.40
C ASP A 270 26.20 -0.07 34.18
N VAL A 271 25.57 -1.06 33.55
CA VAL A 271 25.18 -2.31 34.21
C VAL A 271 26.37 -3.28 34.28
N PRO A 272 26.79 -3.75 35.46
CA PRO A 272 27.87 -4.73 35.60
C PRO A 272 27.49 -6.14 35.13
N HIS A 273 28.48 -6.94 34.76
CA HIS A 273 28.32 -8.39 34.58
C HIS A 273 28.31 -9.09 35.95
N ILE A 274 27.57 -10.21 36.09
CA ILE A 274 27.69 -11.04 37.30
C ILE A 274 29.10 -11.68 37.39
N GLY A 275 29.68 -11.78 38.58
CA GLY A 275 30.97 -12.46 38.77
C GLY A 275 32.21 -11.59 38.49
N SER A 276 32.31 -10.91 37.34
CA SER A 276 33.34 -9.89 37.05
C SER A 276 33.16 -9.30 35.64
N GLY A 277 33.32 -7.98 35.48
CA GLY A 277 33.35 -7.31 34.18
C GLY A 277 32.36 -6.15 34.07
N GLY A 278 32.15 -5.69 32.84
CA GLY A 278 31.38 -4.48 32.58
C GLY A 278 32.07 -3.21 33.13
N PRO A 279 31.34 -2.13 33.40
CA PRO A 279 29.92 -1.97 33.10
C PRO A 279 29.62 -1.93 31.60
N TYR A 280 28.36 -2.14 31.25
CA TYR A 280 27.84 -2.01 29.90
C TYR A 280 26.76 -0.93 29.83
N SER A 281 26.88 -0.06 28.82
CA SER A 281 25.89 0.95 28.48
C SER A 281 25.47 0.75 27.04
N PHE A 282 24.24 0.28 26.84
CA PHE A 282 23.66 0.00 25.54
C PHE A 282 22.17 0.31 25.51
N GLN A 283 21.61 0.53 24.32
CA GLN A 283 20.20 0.84 24.17
C GLN A 283 19.63 0.28 22.88
N VAL A 284 18.31 0.08 22.89
CA VAL A 284 17.49 -0.21 21.72
C VAL A 284 16.68 1.04 21.38
N ILE A 285 16.69 1.44 20.12
CA ILE A 285 15.79 2.45 19.56
C ILE A 285 14.88 1.75 18.56
N ILE A 286 13.57 1.82 18.78
CA ILE A 286 12.56 1.26 17.87
C ILE A 286 11.80 2.41 17.24
N LEU A 287 11.62 2.33 15.92
CA LEU A 287 10.85 3.28 15.14
C LEU A 287 9.58 2.61 14.59
N GLN A 288 8.48 3.35 14.48
CA GLN A 288 7.19 2.83 13.99
C GLN A 288 7.28 2.21 12.59
N ASN A 289 8.23 2.65 11.76
CA ASN A 289 8.47 2.08 10.43
C ASN A 289 9.22 0.74 10.43
N GLY A 290 9.41 0.09 11.58
CA GLY A 290 10.08 -1.21 11.66
C GLY A 290 11.60 -1.14 11.81
N ARG A 291 12.22 0.06 11.69
CA ARG A 291 13.66 0.23 11.93
C ARG A 291 13.96 0.09 13.41
N ILE A 292 15.01 -0.65 13.72
CA ILE A 292 15.51 -0.92 15.06
C ILE A 292 16.99 -0.58 15.06
N VAL A 293 17.47 0.14 16.07
CA VAL A 293 18.90 0.48 16.21
C VAL A 293 19.38 0.08 17.60
N PHE A 294 20.38 -0.79 17.65
CA PHE A 294 21.17 -1.04 18.85
C PHE A 294 22.34 -0.07 18.88
N GLN A 295 22.58 0.58 20.02
CA GLN A 295 23.74 1.44 20.22
C GLN A 295 24.51 1.03 21.46
N TYR A 296 25.84 1.09 21.38
CA TYR A 296 26.75 0.64 22.41
C TYR A 296 27.63 1.81 22.84
N GLN A 297 27.30 2.47 23.95
CA GLN A 297 28.07 3.58 24.48
C GLN A 297 29.32 3.10 25.24
N THR A 298 29.18 2.04 26.03
CA THR A 298 30.29 1.47 26.80
C THR A 298 30.18 -0.04 26.78
N ILE A 299 31.20 -0.70 26.26
CA ILE A 299 31.35 -2.15 26.26
C ILE A 299 32.74 -2.46 26.80
N ASN A 300 32.78 -2.97 28.03
CA ASN A 300 33.98 -3.45 28.69
C ASN A 300 34.05 -4.98 28.63
N GLN A 301 35.16 -5.55 29.05
CA GLN A 301 35.31 -7.01 29.10
C GLN A 301 34.47 -7.62 30.25
N PRO A 302 33.94 -8.85 30.08
CA PRO A 302 33.94 -9.64 28.84
C PRO A 302 32.94 -9.08 27.81
N ASP A 303 33.34 -9.02 26.53
CA ASP A 303 32.50 -8.58 25.40
C ASP A 303 32.17 -9.73 24.44
N SER A 304 32.49 -10.97 24.83
CA SER A 304 32.37 -12.18 24.02
C SER A 304 31.47 -13.25 24.62
N SER A 305 30.67 -12.92 25.63
CA SER A 305 29.74 -13.84 26.30
C SER A 305 28.27 -13.61 25.96
N ALA A 306 27.94 -12.54 25.22
CA ALA A 306 26.56 -12.17 24.96
C ALA A 306 25.97 -12.75 23.66
N THR A 307 24.63 -12.84 23.61
CA THR A 307 23.87 -12.95 22.36
C THR A 307 23.38 -11.57 21.92
N ILE A 308 23.54 -11.27 20.63
CA ILE A 308 23.04 -10.05 20.01
C ILE A 308 22.16 -10.41 18.81
N GLY A 309 20.95 -9.87 18.75
CA GLY A 309 20.04 -10.07 17.63
C GLY A 309 18.58 -10.11 18.06
N MET A 310 17.73 -10.77 17.27
CA MET A 310 16.29 -10.82 17.52
C MET A 310 15.63 -12.09 16.99
N GLN A 311 14.48 -12.48 17.56
CA GLN A 311 13.72 -13.65 17.08
C GLN A 311 12.20 -13.51 17.28
N ASN A 312 11.45 -14.30 16.50
CA ASN A 312 10.00 -14.29 16.44
C ASN A 312 9.32 -15.04 17.61
N GLY A 313 7.98 -15.04 17.60
CA GLY A 313 7.16 -15.56 18.70
C GLY A 313 7.14 -17.07 18.88
N ASN A 314 7.77 -17.84 17.97
CA ASN A 314 7.91 -19.29 18.12
C ASN A 314 9.38 -19.76 18.15
N GLY A 315 10.33 -18.82 18.10
CA GLY A 315 11.77 -19.10 18.12
C GLY A 315 12.28 -19.90 16.92
N ALA A 316 11.50 -20.00 15.83
CA ALA A 316 11.91 -20.68 14.60
C ALA A 316 12.55 -19.73 13.57
N ILE A 317 12.28 -18.42 13.67
CA ILE A 317 12.87 -17.40 12.81
C ILE A 317 13.56 -16.37 13.69
N GLY A 318 14.80 -16.05 13.36
CA GLY A 318 15.59 -15.08 14.09
C GLY A 318 16.76 -14.58 13.29
N LEU A 319 17.17 -13.36 13.60
CA LEU A 319 18.33 -12.69 13.05
C LEU A 319 19.40 -12.61 14.14
N GLN A 320 20.33 -13.56 14.13
CA GLN A 320 21.51 -13.49 14.99
C GLN A 320 22.55 -12.54 14.39
N VAL A 321 22.98 -11.58 15.20
CA VAL A 321 24.16 -10.76 14.91
C VAL A 321 25.38 -11.44 15.50
N VAL A 322 25.33 -11.81 16.80
CA VAL A 322 26.44 -12.42 17.54
C VAL A 322 25.92 -13.48 18.51
N TYR A 323 26.73 -14.51 18.75
CA TYR A 323 26.60 -15.41 19.89
C TYR A 323 28.00 -15.79 20.38
N ASN A 324 28.29 -15.49 21.65
CA ASN A 324 29.54 -15.85 22.33
C ASN A 324 30.83 -15.55 21.55
N ALA A 325 30.90 -14.37 20.95
CA ALA A 325 32.05 -13.94 20.17
C ALA A 325 32.32 -12.44 20.32
N HIS A 326 33.59 -12.04 20.21
CA HIS A 326 33.98 -10.63 20.15
C HIS A 326 33.42 -9.99 18.89
N TYR A 327 32.72 -8.86 19.03
CA TYR A 327 32.17 -8.12 17.90
C TYR A 327 31.84 -6.66 18.23
N VAL A 328 31.00 -6.43 19.25
CA VAL A 328 30.57 -5.07 19.59
C VAL A 328 31.63 -4.32 20.38
N THR A 329 31.78 -3.04 20.09
CA THR A 329 32.74 -2.15 20.77
C THR A 329 32.06 -0.84 21.18
N SER A 330 32.67 -0.12 22.12
CA SER A 330 32.20 1.21 22.52
C SER A 330 32.17 2.17 21.32
N GLY A 331 31.08 2.90 21.14
CA GLY A 331 30.86 3.81 20.02
C GLY A 331 30.27 3.17 18.76
N MET A 332 29.80 1.92 18.85
CA MET A 332 29.21 1.19 17.72
C MET A 332 27.69 1.35 17.66
N ALA A 333 27.12 1.28 16.45
CA ALA A 333 25.70 1.11 16.23
C ALA A 333 25.42 -0.05 15.26
N ILE A 334 24.31 -0.74 15.47
CA ILE A 334 23.79 -1.79 14.59
C ILE A 334 22.35 -1.44 14.26
N GLU A 335 22.04 -1.32 12.98
CA GLU A 335 20.68 -1.10 12.50
C GLU A 335 20.13 -2.42 11.99
N ILE A 336 18.99 -2.82 12.54
CA ILE A 336 18.15 -3.90 12.04
C ILE A 336 16.93 -3.28 11.37
N ARG A 337 16.59 -3.76 10.18
CA ARG A 337 15.44 -3.25 9.43
C ARG A 337 14.78 -4.35 8.61
N PRO A 338 13.47 -4.22 8.33
CA PRO A 338 12.81 -5.09 7.37
C PRO A 338 13.51 -4.99 6.01
N SER A 339 13.46 -6.06 5.22
CA SER A 339 13.84 -6.01 3.82
C SER A 339 12.90 -5.08 3.06
N TRP A 340 13.34 -4.58 1.90
CA TRP A 340 12.50 -3.76 1.01
C TRP A 340 11.34 -4.54 0.39
N LEU A 341 11.35 -5.87 0.49
CA LEU A 341 10.31 -6.77 0.03
C LEU A 341 9.78 -7.54 1.24
N LEU A 342 8.48 -7.44 1.50
CA LEU A 342 7.75 -8.24 2.49
C LEU A 342 6.50 -8.85 1.84
N VAL A 343 6.09 -10.03 2.30
CA VAL A 343 4.89 -10.73 1.80
C VAL A 343 4.06 -11.23 2.98
N SER A 344 2.73 -11.07 2.92
CA SER A 344 1.79 -11.56 3.92
C SER A 344 0.46 -11.96 3.29
N PRO A 345 -0.24 -13.02 3.75
CA PRO A 345 0.21 -14.01 4.74
C PRO A 345 1.30 -14.94 4.18
N LEU A 346 2.02 -15.64 5.08
CA LEU A 346 3.07 -16.61 4.69
C LEU A 346 2.58 -18.04 4.48
N SER A 347 1.30 -18.29 4.70
CA SER A 347 0.65 -19.57 4.41
C SER A 347 -0.85 -19.37 4.29
N GLY A 348 -1.52 -20.31 3.64
CA GLY A 348 -2.95 -20.28 3.49
C GLY A 348 -3.54 -21.57 2.95
N ARG A 349 -4.86 -21.59 2.88
CA ARG A 349 -5.65 -22.71 2.35
C ARG A 349 -6.72 -22.18 1.42
N VAL A 350 -6.73 -22.67 0.19
CA VAL A 350 -7.70 -22.29 -0.84
C VAL A 350 -8.65 -23.44 -1.12
N GLY A 351 -9.95 -23.18 -0.97
CA GLY A 351 -11.01 -24.14 -1.32
C GLY A 351 -11.08 -24.44 -2.81
N SER A 352 -11.96 -25.36 -3.19
CA SER A 352 -12.23 -25.67 -4.60
C SER A 352 -12.66 -24.42 -5.37
N ASN A 353 -12.04 -24.19 -6.55
CA ASN A 353 -12.31 -23.04 -7.41
C ASN A 353 -12.19 -21.68 -6.68
N GLY A 354 -11.44 -21.64 -5.58
CA GLY A 354 -11.27 -20.45 -4.76
C GLY A 354 -10.02 -19.65 -5.14
N SER A 355 -9.85 -18.52 -4.47
CA SER A 355 -8.61 -17.76 -4.49
C SER A 355 -8.30 -17.20 -3.11
N ASP A 356 -7.04 -16.85 -2.92
CA ASP A 356 -6.50 -16.16 -1.75
C ASP A 356 -5.57 -15.04 -2.25
N THR A 357 -5.42 -13.98 -1.47
CA THR A 357 -4.65 -12.79 -1.86
C THR A 357 -3.54 -12.54 -0.87
N LEU A 358 -2.33 -12.39 -1.39
CA LEU A 358 -1.16 -11.97 -0.62
C LEU A 358 -0.87 -10.49 -0.88
N ASP A 359 -0.60 -9.76 0.18
CA ASP A 359 -0.07 -8.41 0.15
C ASP A 359 1.46 -8.48 0.02
N VAL A 360 1.96 -7.96 -1.10
CA VAL A 360 3.40 -7.79 -1.37
C VAL A 360 3.75 -6.34 -1.13
N SER A 361 4.38 -6.06 0.02
CA SER A 361 4.81 -4.73 0.41
C SER A 361 6.22 -4.45 -0.10
N LEU A 362 6.37 -3.31 -0.78
CA LEU A 362 7.63 -2.80 -1.31
C LEU A 362 7.96 -1.48 -0.59
N ASP A 363 9.14 -1.40 0.03
CA ASP A 363 9.56 -0.26 0.83
C ASP A 363 10.88 0.34 0.31
N ALA A 364 10.80 1.55 -0.25
CA ALA A 364 11.93 2.34 -0.73
C ALA A 364 12.38 3.44 0.26
N SER A 365 11.86 3.45 1.50
CA SER A 365 12.13 4.49 2.51
C SER A 365 13.61 4.68 2.81
N SER A 366 14.37 3.59 2.79
CA SER A 366 15.80 3.57 3.12
C SER A 366 16.67 3.02 1.99
N LEU A 367 16.11 2.95 0.78
CA LEU A 367 16.82 2.55 -0.43
C LEU A 367 17.40 3.77 -1.14
N VAL A 368 18.59 3.61 -1.71
CA VAL A 368 19.18 4.59 -2.62
C VAL A 368 18.69 4.32 -4.04
N GLN A 369 18.95 5.25 -4.95
CA GLN A 369 18.61 5.03 -6.35
C GLN A 369 19.27 3.75 -6.90
N GLY A 370 18.49 2.90 -7.57
CA GLY A 370 18.98 1.64 -8.12
C GLY A 370 17.88 0.63 -8.44
N THR A 371 18.30 -0.55 -8.94
CA THR A 371 17.42 -1.69 -9.21
C THR A 371 17.61 -2.75 -8.14
N TYR A 372 16.52 -3.12 -7.49
CA TYR A 372 16.47 -4.13 -6.44
C TYR A 372 15.67 -5.32 -6.94
N THR A 373 16.22 -6.53 -6.80
CA THR A 373 15.59 -7.76 -7.27
C THR A 373 15.39 -8.72 -6.11
N GLY A 374 14.24 -9.39 -6.10
CA GLY A 374 13.82 -10.36 -5.12
C GLY A 374 12.95 -11.43 -5.76
N GLN A 375 12.57 -12.44 -4.99
CA GLN A 375 11.75 -13.55 -5.43
C GLN A 375 10.84 -14.01 -4.30
N ILE A 376 9.61 -14.36 -4.64
CA ILE A 376 8.63 -14.99 -3.77
C ILE A 376 8.53 -16.45 -4.20
N ASN A 377 8.79 -17.38 -3.29
CA ASN A 377 8.67 -18.82 -3.53
C ASN A 377 7.45 -19.36 -2.80
N ILE A 378 6.55 -19.99 -3.54
CA ILE A 378 5.31 -20.58 -3.06
C ILE A 378 5.43 -22.09 -3.18
N ALA A 379 5.42 -22.79 -2.05
CA ALA A 379 5.35 -24.26 -2.01
C ALA A 379 3.89 -24.68 -1.79
N SER A 380 3.44 -25.74 -2.45
CA SER A 380 2.06 -26.21 -2.34
C SER A 380 1.91 -27.72 -2.36
N ASN A 381 0.72 -28.21 -2.01
CA ASN A 381 0.35 -29.63 -2.12
C ASN A 381 -0.17 -30.03 -3.51
N ASP A 382 -0.07 -29.16 -4.52
CA ASP A 382 -0.25 -29.55 -5.93
C ASP A 382 0.98 -30.36 -6.39
N ILE A 383 0.77 -31.62 -6.74
CA ILE A 383 1.85 -32.53 -7.12
C ILE A 383 2.47 -32.20 -8.48
N ASP A 384 1.69 -31.59 -9.37
CA ASP A 384 2.15 -31.21 -10.71
C ASP A 384 2.92 -29.89 -10.63
N THR A 385 2.50 -28.99 -9.74
CA THR A 385 3.14 -27.69 -9.52
C THR A 385 3.46 -27.44 -8.04
N PRO A 386 4.42 -28.21 -7.45
CA PRO A 386 4.69 -28.15 -6.02
C PRO A 386 5.41 -26.87 -5.60
N ASN A 387 6.08 -26.18 -6.53
CA ASN A 387 6.77 -24.92 -6.27
C ASN A 387 6.55 -23.92 -7.41
N ILE A 388 6.23 -22.67 -7.06
CA ILE A 388 6.16 -21.53 -7.99
C ILE A 388 7.10 -20.43 -7.47
N THR A 389 7.90 -19.85 -8.36
CA THR A 389 8.71 -18.66 -8.06
C THR A 389 8.18 -17.45 -8.83
N VAL A 390 7.84 -16.39 -8.11
CA VAL A 390 7.42 -15.10 -8.66
C VAL A 390 8.56 -14.10 -8.48
N PRO A 391 9.25 -13.66 -9.56
CA PRO A 391 10.27 -12.64 -9.46
C PRO A 391 9.67 -11.27 -9.13
N VAL A 392 10.40 -10.50 -8.31
CA VAL A 392 10.05 -9.13 -7.92
C VAL A 392 11.21 -8.20 -8.31
N THR A 393 10.90 -7.12 -9.03
CA THR A 393 11.86 -6.08 -9.38
C THR A 393 11.32 -4.72 -8.91
N LEU A 394 12.08 -4.04 -8.06
CA LEU A 394 11.80 -2.68 -7.62
C LEU A 394 12.86 -1.72 -8.17
N PHE A 395 12.42 -0.70 -8.89
CA PHE A 395 13.26 0.43 -9.28
C PHE A 395 13.08 1.57 -8.26
N VAL A 396 14.18 2.05 -7.67
CA VAL A 396 14.17 3.18 -6.74
C VAL A 396 14.83 4.39 -7.40
N GLY A 397 14.19 5.54 -7.38
CA GLY A 397 14.71 6.83 -7.86
C GLY A 397 13.74 7.60 -8.74
N ALA A 398 14.11 8.84 -9.10
CA ALA A 398 13.33 9.66 -10.04
C ALA A 398 13.07 8.83 -11.30
N SER A 399 11.79 8.66 -11.65
CA SER A 399 11.37 7.91 -12.84
C SER A 399 12.20 8.39 -14.01
N GLN A 400 13.12 7.56 -14.53
CA GLN A 400 13.85 7.83 -15.79
C GLN A 400 12.92 7.72 -17.01
N ALA A 401 11.62 7.88 -16.80
CA ALA A 401 10.60 7.80 -17.81
C ALA A 401 9.80 9.11 -17.83
N ALA A 402 9.15 9.36 -18.96
CA ALA A 402 8.19 10.43 -19.08
C ALA A 402 6.99 10.15 -18.16
N SER A 403 6.34 11.19 -17.65
CA SER A 403 5.12 11.04 -16.85
C SER A 403 4.08 12.06 -17.27
N ILE A 404 2.97 11.58 -17.82
CA ILE A 404 1.92 12.44 -18.38
C ILE A 404 0.92 12.87 -17.30
N ILE A 405 0.61 14.18 -17.28
CA ILE A 405 -0.47 14.78 -16.49
C ILE A 405 -1.35 15.59 -17.43
N LEU A 406 -2.67 15.37 -17.36
CA LEU A 406 -3.69 16.12 -18.10
C LEU A 406 -4.45 17.05 -17.16
N ASN A 407 -4.89 18.22 -17.65
CA ASN A 407 -5.71 19.15 -16.86
C ASN A 407 -7.16 18.71 -16.66
N THR A 408 -7.62 17.67 -17.36
CA THR A 408 -8.98 17.16 -17.24
C THR A 408 -9.06 15.64 -17.47
N SER A 409 -10.11 15.03 -16.94
CA SER A 409 -10.50 13.64 -17.18
C SER A 409 -11.72 13.48 -18.11
N SER A 410 -12.43 14.56 -18.43
CA SER A 410 -13.55 14.58 -19.38
C SER A 410 -13.78 15.98 -19.97
N ILE A 411 -14.45 16.07 -21.11
CA ILE A 411 -14.82 17.33 -21.74
C ILE A 411 -16.32 17.33 -22.01
N VAL A 412 -17.00 18.42 -21.62
CA VAL A 412 -18.40 18.66 -21.97
C VAL A 412 -18.48 20.06 -22.55
N ASP A 413 -19.07 20.18 -23.74
CA ASP A 413 -19.21 21.46 -24.42
C ASP A 413 -20.57 21.58 -25.12
N THR A 414 -21.01 22.81 -25.40
CA THR A 414 -22.28 23.11 -26.08
C THR A 414 -22.05 24.00 -27.27
N VAL A 415 -22.55 23.59 -28.44
CA VAL A 415 -22.36 24.31 -29.72
C VAL A 415 -23.70 24.49 -30.41
N VAL A 416 -23.94 25.66 -30.98
CA VAL A 416 -25.14 25.88 -31.82
C VAL A 416 -24.98 25.10 -33.12
N SER A 417 -26.06 24.50 -33.64
CA SER A 417 -26.02 23.81 -34.94
C SER A 417 -25.42 24.71 -36.03
N GLY A 418 -24.46 24.17 -36.80
CA GLY A 418 -23.70 24.94 -37.79
C GLY A 418 -22.43 25.62 -37.24
N GLY A 419 -22.27 25.69 -35.92
CA GLY A 419 -21.17 26.39 -35.26
C GLY A 419 -19.95 25.52 -34.94
N THR A 420 -18.94 26.16 -34.34
CA THR A 420 -17.74 25.50 -33.82
C THR A 420 -17.38 26.03 -32.43
N SER A 421 -16.72 25.22 -31.61
CA SER A 421 -16.08 25.64 -30.35
C SER A 421 -14.72 24.98 -30.18
N GLY A 422 -13.99 25.35 -29.13
CA GLY A 422 -12.69 24.75 -28.83
C GLY A 422 -12.38 24.70 -27.33
N TYR A 423 -11.68 23.64 -26.93
CA TYR A 423 -11.18 23.36 -25.59
C TYR A 423 -9.65 23.25 -25.60
N GLN A 424 -8.99 23.77 -24.57
CA GLN A 424 -7.53 23.69 -24.43
C GLN A 424 -7.16 22.53 -23.49
N LEU A 425 -6.67 21.43 -24.08
CA LEU A 425 -6.11 20.30 -23.36
C LEU A 425 -4.64 20.61 -23.03
N LEU A 426 -4.30 20.65 -21.74
CA LEU A 426 -2.93 20.84 -21.30
C LEU A 426 -2.29 19.49 -20.98
N ILE A 427 -1.14 19.24 -21.58
CA ILE A 427 -0.36 18.00 -21.43
C ILE A 427 0.96 18.37 -20.75
N SER A 428 1.13 17.95 -19.50
CA SER A 428 2.34 18.25 -18.72
C SER A 428 3.19 17.01 -18.52
N ASN A 429 4.51 17.19 -18.47
CA ASN A 429 5.46 16.13 -18.18
C ASN A 429 6.05 16.32 -16.78
N SER A 430 5.65 15.48 -15.82
CA SER A 430 6.27 15.41 -14.48
C SER A 430 7.42 14.40 -14.39
N GLY A 431 7.78 13.76 -15.50
CA GLY A 431 8.91 12.84 -15.61
C GLY A 431 10.24 13.55 -15.83
N VAL A 432 11.32 12.78 -16.00
CA VAL A 432 12.69 13.32 -16.16
C VAL A 432 13.30 13.10 -17.56
N ILE A 433 12.57 12.46 -18.46
CA ILE A 433 12.87 12.41 -19.90
C ILE A 433 11.71 13.00 -20.71
N ASP A 434 11.96 13.32 -21.98
CA ASP A 434 10.96 13.87 -22.89
C ASP A 434 9.73 12.95 -23.03
N LEU A 435 8.56 13.53 -22.82
CA LEU A 435 7.26 12.90 -23.06
C LEU A 435 6.89 13.05 -24.53
N ASN A 436 6.88 11.96 -25.28
CA ASN A 436 6.38 11.91 -26.64
C ASN A 436 4.92 11.47 -26.59
N TYR A 437 4.02 12.22 -27.21
CA TYR A 437 2.60 11.91 -27.23
C TYR A 437 1.98 11.99 -28.63
N GLN A 438 0.90 11.26 -28.85
CA GLN A 438 0.00 11.38 -30.00
C GLN A 438 -1.44 11.49 -29.51
N ILE A 439 -2.27 12.17 -30.28
CA ILE A 439 -3.70 12.37 -29.99
C ILE A 439 -4.49 11.94 -31.21
N THR A 440 -5.54 11.18 -30.95
CA THR A 440 -6.55 10.80 -31.95
C THR A 440 -7.94 10.91 -31.33
N ASP A 441 -8.95 11.01 -32.17
CA ASP A 441 -10.35 10.94 -31.76
C ASP A 441 -11.09 9.77 -32.46
N ASN A 442 -12.37 9.57 -32.12
CA ASN A 442 -13.24 8.59 -32.75
C ASN A 442 -14.49 9.19 -33.41
N GLN A 443 -14.56 10.50 -33.60
CA GLN A 443 -15.75 11.21 -34.06
C GLN A 443 -15.42 12.31 -35.09
N PRO A 444 -16.08 12.33 -36.25
CA PRO A 444 -15.77 13.29 -37.32
C PRO A 444 -16.06 14.77 -36.99
N TRP A 445 -16.72 15.02 -35.86
CA TRP A 445 -17.01 16.36 -35.35
C TRP A 445 -15.99 16.84 -34.31
N ILE A 446 -15.01 16.01 -33.94
CA ILE A 446 -13.86 16.37 -33.12
C ILE A 446 -12.67 16.62 -34.06
N GLY A 447 -11.81 17.57 -33.71
CA GLY A 447 -10.49 17.68 -34.33
C GLY A 447 -9.45 18.26 -33.39
N GLU A 448 -8.23 17.74 -33.43
CA GLU A 448 -7.13 18.11 -32.55
C GLU A 448 -6.00 18.81 -33.32
N THR A 449 -5.39 19.83 -32.71
CA THR A 449 -4.20 20.47 -33.27
C THR A 449 -3.28 20.98 -32.16
N PRO A 450 -2.01 20.55 -32.10
CA PRO A 450 -1.39 19.49 -32.93
C PRO A 450 -1.86 18.06 -32.55
N THR A 451 -1.68 17.09 -33.45
CA THR A 451 -2.00 15.65 -33.22
C THR A 451 -0.86 14.89 -32.53
N SER A 452 0.29 15.52 -32.31
CA SER A 452 1.42 14.92 -31.60
C SER A 452 2.36 16.01 -31.10
N GLY A 453 3.20 15.66 -30.11
CA GLY A 453 4.17 16.60 -29.57
C GLY A 453 5.20 15.92 -28.67
N VAL A 454 6.17 16.73 -28.24
CA VAL A 454 7.22 16.36 -27.30
C VAL A 454 7.24 17.38 -26.17
N VAL A 455 7.06 16.92 -24.93
CA VAL A 455 7.05 17.77 -23.73
C VAL A 455 8.28 17.46 -22.90
N PRO A 456 9.28 18.35 -22.83
CA PRO A 456 10.45 18.15 -21.96
C PRO A 456 10.07 18.09 -20.46
N PRO A 457 10.98 17.59 -19.61
CA PRO A 457 10.74 17.49 -18.16
C PRO A 457 10.28 18.80 -17.53
N SER A 458 9.26 18.73 -16.67
CA SER A 458 8.65 19.86 -15.95
C SER A 458 8.00 20.94 -16.83
N LEU A 459 7.80 20.67 -18.13
CA LEU A 459 7.10 21.58 -19.04
C LEU A 459 5.68 21.09 -19.36
N THR A 460 4.93 21.98 -20.01
CA THR A 460 3.56 21.76 -20.45
C THR A 460 3.42 22.17 -21.91
N ASP A 461 2.68 21.36 -22.66
CA ASP A 461 2.24 21.65 -24.03
C ASP A 461 0.71 21.82 -24.05
N SER A 462 0.20 22.55 -25.04
CA SER A 462 -1.23 22.86 -25.19
C SER A 462 -1.76 22.37 -26.53
N VAL A 463 -2.82 21.58 -26.49
CA VAL A 463 -3.52 21.08 -27.67
C VAL A 463 -4.92 21.66 -27.74
N ALA A 464 -5.24 22.28 -28.87
CA ALA A 464 -6.59 22.74 -29.15
C ALA A 464 -7.44 21.56 -29.64
N ILE A 465 -8.48 21.22 -28.88
CA ILE A 465 -9.54 20.29 -29.28
C ILE A 465 -10.70 21.13 -29.81
N THR A 466 -11.11 20.91 -31.04
CA THR A 466 -12.18 21.64 -31.72
C THR A 466 -13.40 20.77 -31.89
N PHE A 467 -14.57 21.37 -31.74
CA PHE A 467 -15.86 20.72 -31.95
C PHE A 467 -16.58 21.40 -33.11
N ASN A 468 -17.01 20.63 -34.10
CA ASN A 468 -17.66 21.15 -35.32
C ASN A 468 -19.07 20.58 -35.48
N ALA A 469 -20.07 21.43 -35.30
CA ALA A 469 -21.48 21.07 -35.39
C ALA A 469 -22.09 21.33 -36.80
N ALA A 470 -21.28 21.55 -37.84
CA ALA A 470 -21.75 21.87 -39.19
C ALA A 470 -22.68 20.81 -39.81
N SER A 471 -22.45 19.53 -39.48
CA SER A 471 -23.23 18.39 -39.98
C SER A 471 -24.11 17.75 -38.90
N LEU A 472 -24.22 18.37 -37.73
CA LEU A 472 -24.95 17.82 -36.58
C LEU A 472 -26.26 18.57 -36.36
N THR A 473 -27.34 17.80 -36.18
CA THR A 473 -28.64 18.30 -35.73
C THR A 473 -28.62 18.56 -34.22
N PRO A 474 -29.59 19.29 -33.66
CA PRO A 474 -29.71 19.41 -32.21
C PRO A 474 -29.79 18.04 -31.52
N GLY A 475 -29.01 17.83 -30.46
CA GLY A 475 -28.86 16.55 -29.77
C GLY A 475 -27.58 16.44 -28.93
N SER A 476 -27.40 15.31 -28.25
CA SER A 476 -26.18 15.01 -27.47
C SER A 476 -25.33 13.96 -28.20
N TYR A 477 -24.04 14.26 -28.36
CA TYR A 477 -23.08 13.50 -29.15
C TYR A 477 -21.90 13.08 -28.27
N PRO A 478 -21.80 11.79 -27.89
CA PRO A 478 -20.65 11.28 -27.15
C PRO A 478 -19.48 10.97 -28.08
N GLY A 479 -18.26 11.27 -27.63
CA GLY A 479 -17.00 10.99 -28.31
C GLY A 479 -15.88 10.66 -27.32
N ILE A 480 -14.71 10.31 -27.85
CA ILE A 480 -13.53 9.99 -27.06
C ILE A 480 -12.32 10.62 -27.77
N VAL A 481 -11.53 11.38 -27.01
CA VAL A 481 -10.17 11.78 -27.39
C VAL A 481 -9.21 10.81 -26.70
N THR A 482 -8.33 10.17 -27.47
CA THR A 482 -7.32 9.22 -26.98
C THR A 482 -5.95 9.87 -27.06
N VAL A 483 -5.26 9.95 -25.93
CA VAL A 483 -3.86 10.39 -25.84
C VAL A 483 -2.99 9.17 -25.62
N THR A 484 -2.09 8.87 -26.55
CA THR A 484 -1.06 7.83 -26.38
C THR A 484 0.28 8.48 -26.09
N SER A 485 1.12 7.86 -25.26
CA SER A 485 2.42 8.41 -24.89
C SER A 485 3.47 7.36 -24.54
N ASN A 486 4.73 7.79 -24.40
CA ASN A 486 5.82 6.98 -23.87
C ASN A 486 5.90 6.96 -22.32
N ASP A 487 4.86 7.42 -21.62
CA ASP A 487 4.70 7.16 -20.18
C ASP A 487 4.47 5.64 -19.97
N PRO A 488 5.37 4.92 -19.27
CA PRO A 488 5.26 3.47 -19.10
C PRO A 488 4.09 3.05 -18.19
N ILE A 489 3.58 3.96 -17.37
CA ILE A 489 2.46 3.74 -16.46
C ILE A 489 1.14 4.12 -17.15
N ARG A 490 1.12 5.25 -17.87
CA ARG A 490 -0.07 5.80 -18.56
C ARG A 490 0.17 5.95 -20.06
N SER A 491 0.47 4.85 -20.72
CA SER A 491 0.77 4.82 -22.16
C SER A 491 -0.42 5.17 -23.05
N THR A 492 -1.66 5.03 -22.53
CA THR A 492 -2.89 5.43 -23.21
C THR A 492 -3.90 5.98 -22.21
N ILE A 493 -4.43 7.18 -22.47
CA ILE A 493 -5.51 7.81 -21.70
C ILE A 493 -6.67 8.12 -22.64
N GLN A 494 -7.89 7.73 -22.26
CA GLN A 494 -9.12 8.06 -22.98
C GLN A 494 -9.91 9.12 -22.21
N ILE A 495 -10.18 10.24 -22.87
CA ILE A 495 -10.93 11.37 -22.34
C ILE A 495 -12.34 11.33 -22.96
N PRO A 496 -13.39 11.00 -22.18
CA PRO A 496 -14.75 11.07 -22.67
C PRO A 496 -15.14 12.51 -23.01
N VAL A 497 -15.75 12.70 -24.18
CA VAL A 497 -16.28 13.97 -24.68
C VAL A 497 -17.79 13.88 -24.81
N THR A 498 -18.52 14.89 -24.34
CA THR A 498 -19.95 15.04 -24.62
C THR A 498 -20.19 16.42 -25.25
N LEU A 499 -20.54 16.42 -26.54
CA LEU A 499 -20.94 17.62 -27.26
C LEU A 499 -22.47 17.73 -27.27
N VAL A 500 -23.00 18.82 -26.76
CA VAL A 500 -24.43 19.14 -26.86
C VAL A 500 -24.62 20.13 -28.01
N VAL A 501 -25.33 19.70 -29.06
CA VAL A 501 -25.72 20.59 -30.16
C VAL A 501 -27.11 21.13 -29.86
N ILE A 502 -27.25 22.45 -29.89
CA ILE A 502 -28.54 23.12 -29.68
C ILE A 502 -29.03 23.76 -30.98
N GLU A 503 -30.34 23.89 -31.12
CA GLU A 503 -30.92 24.63 -32.24
C GLU A 503 -30.55 26.10 -32.12
N GLY A 504 -30.09 26.69 -33.23
CA GLY A 504 -29.83 28.13 -33.28
C GLY A 504 -31.15 28.89 -33.30
N ILE A 505 -31.73 29.14 -32.13
CA ILE A 505 -32.83 30.10 -32.02
C ILE A 505 -32.18 31.49 -32.11
N SER A 506 -32.04 32.02 -33.33
CA SER A 506 -31.67 33.43 -33.50
C SER A 506 -32.88 34.28 -33.13
N CYS A 507 -32.87 34.85 -31.94
CA CYS A 507 -33.71 36.00 -31.67
C CYS A 507 -33.05 37.23 -32.29
N ASP A 508 -33.79 37.98 -33.07
CA ASP A 508 -33.34 39.26 -33.59
C ASP A 508 -33.50 40.31 -32.49
N TYR A 509 -32.39 40.74 -31.89
CA TYR A 509 -32.38 41.74 -30.82
C TYR A 509 -31.07 42.52 -30.79
N MET A 510 -31.13 43.74 -30.26
CA MET A 510 -29.95 44.56 -29.99
C MET A 510 -29.65 44.52 -28.48
N LEU A 511 -28.48 44.01 -28.09
CA LEU A 511 -28.12 43.84 -26.68
C LEU A 511 -28.08 45.18 -25.92
N GLY A 512 -29.03 45.41 -25.01
CA GLY A 512 -29.20 46.65 -24.26
C GLY A 512 -30.33 47.58 -24.76
N ASP A 513 -31.01 47.23 -25.86
CA ASP A 513 -32.19 47.91 -26.43
C ASP A 513 -33.45 47.23 -25.88
N ILE A 514 -33.82 47.57 -24.65
CA ILE A 514 -34.86 46.87 -23.88
C ILE A 514 -36.25 47.21 -24.42
N ASN A 515 -36.41 48.40 -25.01
CA ASN A 515 -37.68 48.87 -25.56
C ASN A 515 -37.86 48.59 -27.07
N SER A 516 -36.85 48.00 -27.73
CA SER A 516 -36.85 47.60 -29.14
C SER A 516 -37.10 48.79 -30.09
N ASP A 517 -36.52 49.95 -29.77
CA ASP A 517 -36.59 51.15 -30.60
C ASP A 517 -35.40 51.31 -31.56
N GLY A 518 -34.47 50.35 -31.53
CA GLY A 518 -33.26 50.32 -32.33
C GLY A 518 -32.12 51.16 -31.76
N GLN A 519 -32.27 51.74 -30.57
CA GLN A 519 -31.28 52.62 -29.95
C GLN A 519 -30.99 52.24 -28.50
N ARG A 520 -29.74 51.85 -28.22
CA ARG A 520 -29.27 51.64 -26.84
C ARG A 520 -28.98 52.97 -26.16
N MET A 521 -29.92 53.47 -25.37
CA MET A 521 -29.80 54.76 -24.69
C MET A 521 -30.43 54.76 -23.28
N GLY A 522 -30.41 55.90 -22.59
CA GLY A 522 -30.99 56.01 -21.24
C GLY A 522 -32.50 55.72 -21.17
N GLY A 523 -33.19 55.73 -22.31
CA GLY A 523 -34.58 55.30 -22.44
C GLY A 523 -34.80 53.85 -22.03
N ASP A 524 -33.87 52.94 -22.37
CA ASP A 524 -33.92 51.51 -22.06
C ASP A 524 -33.87 51.23 -20.57
N VAL A 525 -33.02 51.97 -19.86
CA VAL A 525 -32.92 51.91 -18.39
C VAL A 525 -34.27 52.29 -17.78
N THR A 526 -34.88 53.37 -18.28
CA THR A 526 -36.17 53.84 -17.78
C THR A 526 -37.28 52.84 -18.08
N PHE A 527 -37.26 52.23 -19.26
CA PHE A 527 -38.21 51.19 -19.66
C PHE A 527 -38.08 49.94 -18.79
N GLY A 528 -36.87 49.42 -18.62
CA GLY A 528 -36.60 48.25 -17.77
C GLY A 528 -36.97 48.47 -16.30
N VAL A 529 -36.67 49.65 -15.74
CA VAL A 529 -37.10 50.00 -14.37
C VAL A 529 -38.63 50.02 -14.25
N ARG A 530 -39.34 50.60 -15.22
CA ARG A 530 -40.82 50.62 -15.21
C ARG A 530 -41.42 49.24 -15.32
N PHE A 531 -40.83 48.36 -16.15
CA PHE A 531 -41.21 46.96 -16.24
C PHE A 531 -41.07 46.25 -14.88
N PHE A 532 -39.92 46.33 -14.22
CA PHE A 532 -39.71 45.72 -12.90
C PHE A 532 -40.61 46.31 -11.80
N LYS A 533 -41.13 47.52 -11.98
CA LYS A 533 -42.10 48.14 -11.07
C LYS A 533 -43.56 47.77 -11.39
N GLY A 534 -43.81 46.99 -12.44
CA GLY A 534 -45.16 46.64 -12.88
C GLY A 534 -45.93 47.80 -13.53
N LEU A 535 -45.22 48.86 -13.98
CA LEU A 535 -45.78 50.10 -14.51
C LEU A 535 -45.59 50.25 -16.04
N GLY A 536 -45.08 49.20 -16.71
CA GLY A 536 -44.77 49.19 -18.14
C GLY A 536 -45.10 47.84 -18.77
N THR A 537 -45.16 47.81 -20.10
CA THR A 537 -45.30 46.56 -20.87
C THR A 537 -44.04 45.71 -20.76
N PRO A 538 -44.14 44.37 -20.89
CA PRO A 538 -42.96 43.52 -20.98
C PRO A 538 -42.08 43.88 -22.19
N PRO A 539 -40.75 43.72 -22.11
CA PRO A 539 -39.87 43.85 -23.28
C PRO A 539 -40.33 42.92 -24.41
N SER A 540 -40.27 43.41 -25.66
CA SER A 540 -40.69 42.64 -26.83
C SER A 540 -39.71 41.52 -27.19
N ASP A 541 -38.43 41.79 -26.99
CA ASP A 541 -37.35 40.94 -27.48
C ASP A 541 -37.11 39.81 -26.48
N SER A 542 -37.83 38.71 -26.69
CA SER A 542 -37.81 37.55 -25.82
C SER A 542 -37.54 36.24 -26.57
N CYS A 543 -36.72 35.37 -25.97
CA CYS A 543 -36.41 34.04 -26.49
C CYS A 543 -36.90 32.96 -25.55
N TYR A 544 -37.46 31.90 -26.12
CA TYR A 544 -37.84 30.74 -25.35
C TYR A 544 -36.59 29.91 -24.99
N MET A 545 -36.38 29.66 -23.69
CA MET A 545 -35.34 28.75 -23.19
C MET A 545 -35.93 27.37 -22.94
N ASP A 546 -35.54 26.39 -23.76
CA ASP A 546 -35.96 24.99 -23.59
C ASP A 546 -35.53 24.40 -22.24
N SER A 547 -34.37 24.81 -21.72
CA SER A 547 -33.81 24.31 -20.45
C SER A 547 -34.59 24.75 -19.21
N THR A 548 -35.32 25.86 -19.28
CA THR A 548 -36.08 26.42 -18.15
C THR A 548 -37.59 26.47 -18.39
N GLY A 549 -38.04 26.19 -19.62
CA GLY A 549 -39.44 26.26 -20.02
C GLY A 549 -40.02 27.70 -19.97
N ALA A 550 -39.16 28.72 -20.05
CA ALA A 550 -39.53 30.11 -19.86
C ALA A 550 -38.96 31.03 -20.94
N TYR A 551 -39.61 32.18 -21.15
CA TYR A 551 -39.10 33.24 -22.02
C TYR A 551 -38.10 34.13 -21.26
N LEU A 552 -36.92 34.35 -21.85
CA LEU A 552 -35.92 35.32 -21.40
C LEU A 552 -36.04 36.59 -22.24
N TYR A 553 -36.11 37.76 -21.61
CA TYR A 553 -36.03 39.06 -22.28
C TYR A 553 -34.56 39.35 -22.65
N VAL A 554 -34.13 38.84 -23.80
CA VAL A 554 -32.72 38.73 -24.18
C VAL A 554 -32.02 40.06 -24.44
N ALA A 555 -32.75 41.09 -24.91
CA ALA A 555 -32.18 42.43 -25.03
C ALA A 555 -31.88 43.06 -23.65
N GLY A 556 -32.57 42.58 -22.60
CA GLY A 556 -32.43 43.05 -21.24
C GLY A 556 -31.36 42.33 -20.42
N ASP A 557 -31.01 41.08 -20.71
CA ASP A 557 -29.88 40.40 -20.03
C ASP A 557 -28.56 40.89 -20.62
N VAL A 558 -27.97 41.87 -19.93
CA VAL A 558 -26.72 42.50 -20.35
C VAL A 558 -25.53 42.09 -19.47
N ASN A 559 -25.75 41.12 -18.58
CA ASN A 559 -24.73 40.62 -17.69
C ASN A 559 -24.26 39.19 -18.03
N GLY A 560 -25.02 38.48 -18.87
CA GLY A 560 -24.67 37.18 -19.43
C GLY A 560 -25.00 36.00 -18.53
N ASN A 561 -25.79 36.21 -17.47
CA ASN A 561 -26.22 35.16 -16.55
C ASN A 561 -27.52 34.45 -16.99
N CYS A 562 -28.04 34.77 -18.17
CA CYS A 562 -29.27 34.19 -18.72
C CYS A 562 -30.52 34.49 -17.88
N GLU A 563 -30.54 35.62 -17.19
CA GLU A 563 -31.69 36.11 -16.43
C GLU A 563 -31.85 37.63 -16.61
N PHE A 564 -33.07 38.13 -16.82
CA PHE A 564 -33.32 39.57 -16.82
C PHE A 564 -33.82 40.04 -15.45
N ARG A 565 -32.95 40.72 -14.69
CA ARG A 565 -33.23 41.20 -13.31
C ARG A 565 -32.74 42.65 -13.09
N GLY A 566 -32.95 43.18 -11.88
CA GLY A 566 -32.48 44.53 -11.52
C GLY A 566 -30.94 44.71 -11.61
N SER A 567 -30.18 43.61 -11.56
CA SER A 567 -28.73 43.59 -11.82
C SER A 567 -28.39 44.07 -13.23
N ASP A 568 -29.22 43.73 -14.22
CA ASP A 568 -29.02 44.12 -15.62
C ASP A 568 -29.22 45.60 -15.84
N ILE A 569 -30.22 46.18 -15.18
CA ILE A 569 -30.43 47.63 -15.17
C ILE A 569 -29.20 48.33 -14.59
N THR A 570 -28.67 47.79 -13.50
CA THR A 570 -27.46 48.33 -12.85
C THR A 570 -26.25 48.25 -13.78
N ARG A 571 -26.09 47.14 -14.51
CA ARG A 571 -24.99 46.95 -15.46
C ARG A 571 -25.15 47.81 -16.72
N LEU A 572 -26.36 48.01 -17.23
CA LEU A 572 -26.65 48.89 -18.35
C LEU A 572 -26.34 50.36 -18.00
N VAL A 573 -26.67 50.80 -16.78
CA VAL A 573 -26.26 52.12 -16.28
C VAL A 573 -24.74 52.25 -16.16
N ALA A 574 -24.06 51.21 -15.65
CA ALA A 574 -22.60 51.19 -15.55
C ALA A 574 -21.94 51.23 -16.93
N TYR A 575 -22.52 50.59 -17.94
CA TYR A 575 -22.09 50.66 -19.33
C TYR A 575 -22.18 52.09 -19.89
N PHE A 576 -23.30 52.78 -19.69
CA PHE A 576 -23.42 54.19 -20.11
C PHE A 576 -22.47 55.14 -19.36
N LYS A 577 -21.99 54.74 -18.17
CA LYS A 577 -20.94 55.45 -17.43
C LYS A 577 -19.52 55.06 -17.84
N GLY A 578 -19.35 54.13 -18.78
CA GLY A 578 -18.06 53.63 -19.26
C GLY A 578 -17.32 52.72 -18.26
N THR A 579 -18.01 52.19 -17.25
CA THR A 579 -17.40 51.38 -16.18
C THR A 579 -17.70 49.88 -16.28
N ALA A 580 -18.45 49.44 -17.30
CA ALA A 580 -18.77 48.03 -17.52
C ALA A 580 -18.93 47.73 -19.02
N SER A 581 -18.69 46.47 -19.41
CA SER A 581 -19.06 45.94 -20.73
C SER A 581 -20.37 45.15 -20.65
N LEU A 582 -21.10 45.09 -21.76
CA LEU A 582 -22.30 44.26 -21.88
C LEU A 582 -21.89 42.84 -22.29
N SER A 583 -22.60 41.85 -21.77
CA SER A 583 -22.45 40.44 -22.13
C SER A 583 -23.84 39.85 -22.33
N TYR A 584 -24.01 39.02 -23.36
CA TYR A 584 -25.29 38.36 -23.65
C TYR A 584 -25.34 36.96 -23.03
N CYS A 585 -26.55 36.42 -22.85
CA CYS A 585 -26.74 35.03 -22.45
C CYS A 585 -26.13 34.08 -23.49
N HIS A 586 -25.25 33.16 -23.08
CA HIS A 586 -24.54 32.28 -24.02
C HIS A 586 -25.46 31.38 -24.87
N PHE A 587 -26.71 31.16 -24.44
CA PHE A 587 -27.72 30.43 -25.22
C PHE A 587 -28.30 31.23 -26.38
N PHE A 588 -28.26 32.57 -26.34
CA PHE A 588 -28.85 33.45 -27.34
C PHE A 588 -27.88 34.54 -27.79
N PRO A 589 -26.84 34.22 -28.56
CA PRO A 589 -25.99 35.25 -29.15
C PRO A 589 -26.83 36.20 -30.03
N PRO A 590 -26.62 37.54 -29.93
CA PRO A 590 -27.30 38.47 -30.81
C PRO A 590 -26.87 38.20 -32.27
N PRO A 591 -27.71 38.51 -33.26
CA PRO A 591 -27.35 38.36 -34.66
C PRO A 591 -26.06 39.14 -34.94
N VAL A 592 -25.12 38.51 -35.65
CA VAL A 592 -23.86 39.15 -36.06
C VAL A 592 -24.21 40.46 -36.76
N LEU A 593 -23.80 41.60 -36.19
CA LEU A 593 -23.93 42.91 -36.80
C LEU A 593 -23.33 42.84 -38.20
N ARG A 594 -24.18 42.79 -39.25
CA ARG A 594 -23.76 43.19 -40.58
C ARG A 594 -23.47 44.68 -40.47
N ASP A 595 -22.18 44.98 -40.48
CA ASP A 595 -21.59 46.31 -40.48
C ASP A 595 -22.47 47.30 -41.29
N ARG A 596 -23.24 48.12 -40.58
CA ARG A 596 -23.80 49.35 -41.11
C ARG A 596 -23.02 50.49 -40.46
N SER A 597 -21.90 50.78 -41.09
CA SER A 597 -21.37 52.13 -41.32
C SER A 597 -21.62 53.11 -40.17
N ILE A 598 -20.53 53.35 -39.44
CA ILE A 598 -20.23 54.61 -38.77
C ILE A 598 -20.74 55.78 -39.64
N ILE A 599 -21.88 56.36 -39.27
CA ILE A 599 -22.18 57.74 -39.64
C ILE A 599 -21.76 58.57 -38.45
N VAL A 600 -20.56 59.15 -38.58
CA VAL A 600 -20.16 60.31 -37.81
C VAL A 600 -21.17 61.42 -38.08
N ASN A 601 -21.78 61.96 -37.03
CA ASN A 601 -22.13 63.38 -37.02
C ASN A 601 -21.93 63.97 -35.63
N HIS A 602 -21.20 65.09 -35.63
CA HIS A 602 -20.69 65.87 -34.52
C HIS A 602 -21.74 66.70 -33.77
N ARG A 603 -21.33 67.13 -32.56
CA ARG A 603 -21.74 68.28 -31.70
C ARG A 603 -22.72 67.91 -30.58
N ASN A 604 -22.47 68.24 -29.29
CA ASN A 604 -21.61 69.26 -28.67
C ASN A 604 -20.56 68.67 -27.72
#